data_AF-A0A4V3YV08-F1
#
_entry.id   AF-A0A4V3YV08-F1
#
_cell.length_a   1.000
_cell.length_b   1.000
_cell.length_c   1.000
_cell.angle_alpha   90.00
_cell.angle_beta   90.00
_cell.angle_gamma   90.00
#
_symmetry.space_group_name_H-M   'P 1'
#
loop_
_entity.id
_entity.type
_entity.pdbx_description
1 polymer ?
#
loop_
_entity_poly.entity_id
_entity_poly.type
_entity_poly.pdbx_seq_one_letter_code
_entity_poly.pdbx_strand_id
1 'polypeptide(L)'
;MNIMPSGGKRVRSGPAKDPNSEKSRRLGYTLQSLPNTECRMKPPEWPLEPADDEHVRKLEAEKWKWLWKLPQARAWHLPQFKWMIHELALYARLSTACEIAPAPTALTVLLRISDRVGMSAAGLQALGWKI
;
A
#
# COMPACT_ATOMS: atom_id res chain seq x y z
N MET A 1 -26.79 -36.40 -6.07
CA MET A 1 -25.45 -36.13 -5.49
C MET A 1 -25.05 -34.72 -5.90
N ASN A 2 -25.07 -33.75 -4.99
CA ASN A 2 -24.64 -32.37 -5.27
C ASN A 2 -23.11 -32.29 -5.13
N ILE A 3 -22.41 -32.07 -6.25
CA ILE A 3 -20.98 -31.74 -6.26
C ILE A 3 -20.87 -30.26 -5.86
N MET A 4 -20.43 -29.98 -4.63
CA MET A 4 -20.03 -28.61 -4.27
C MET A 4 -18.69 -28.30 -4.97
N PRO A 5 -18.59 -27.23 -5.77
CA PRO A 5 -17.31 -26.79 -6.28
C PRO A 5 -16.50 -26.19 -5.13
N SER A 6 -15.43 -26.87 -4.70
CA SER A 6 -14.50 -26.32 -3.72
C SER A 6 -13.74 -25.15 -4.36
N GLY A 7 -14.00 -23.92 -3.90
CA GLY A 7 -13.26 -22.74 -4.34
C GLY A 7 -11.76 -22.93 -4.08
N GLY A 8 -10.95 -22.80 -5.14
CA GLY A 8 -9.51 -22.97 -5.07
C GLY A 8 -8.84 -22.05 -4.04
N LYS A 9 -7.64 -22.47 -3.59
CA LYS A 9 -6.79 -21.77 -2.62
C LYS A 9 -6.65 -20.30 -3.02
N ARG A 10 -7.28 -19.40 -2.26
CA ARG A 10 -7.17 -17.96 -2.48
C ARG A 10 -5.79 -17.52 -1.99
N VAL A 11 -5.21 -16.51 -2.61
CA VAL A 11 -3.94 -15.90 -2.15
C VAL A 11 -3.99 -15.49 -0.66
N ARG A 12 -5.20 -15.29 -0.11
CA ARG A 12 -5.50 -14.95 1.30
C ARG A 12 -6.09 -16.10 2.15
N SER A 13 -6.07 -17.36 1.71
CA SER A 13 -6.58 -18.47 2.53
C SER A 13 -5.49 -19.05 3.43
N GLY A 14 -5.58 -18.75 4.73
CA GLY A 14 -4.70 -19.25 5.79
C GLY A 14 -4.30 -18.13 6.77
N PRO A 15 -3.95 -18.46 8.03
CA PRO A 15 -3.41 -17.49 8.96
C PRO A 15 -2.18 -16.80 8.35
N ALA A 16 -2.06 -15.48 8.54
CA ALA A 16 -0.85 -14.76 8.17
C ALA A 16 0.35 -15.47 8.82
N LYS A 17 1.46 -15.61 8.08
CA LYS A 17 2.65 -16.27 8.61
C LYS A 17 3.14 -15.48 9.81
N ASP A 18 3.19 -16.13 10.96
CA ASP A 18 3.72 -15.54 12.18
C ASP A 18 5.22 -15.24 11.98
N PRO A 19 5.63 -13.95 12.08
CA PRO A 19 7.03 -13.55 11.96
C PRO A 19 7.95 -14.18 13.03
N ASN A 20 7.38 -14.57 14.18
CA ASN A 20 8.12 -15.16 15.30
C ASN A 20 8.16 -16.70 15.25
N SER A 21 7.51 -17.33 14.26
CA SER A 21 7.53 -18.78 14.12
C SER A 21 8.89 -19.28 13.62
N GLU A 22 9.38 -20.38 14.20
CA GLU A 22 10.57 -21.08 13.70
C GLU A 22 10.45 -21.48 12.22
N LYS A 23 9.23 -21.69 11.74
CA LYS A 23 8.95 -22.02 10.33
C LYS A 23 9.23 -20.82 9.41
N SER A 24 8.94 -19.60 9.85
CA SER A 24 9.25 -18.35 9.14
C SER A 24 10.74 -18.06 9.17
N ARG A 25 11.43 -18.34 10.29
CA ARG A 25 12.89 -18.25 10.43
C ARG A 25 13.62 -19.22 9.49
N ARG A 26 13.14 -20.46 9.37
CA ARG A 26 13.69 -21.47 8.41
C ARG A 26 13.44 -21.11 6.94
N LEU A 27 12.42 -20.29 6.65
CA LEU A 27 12.12 -19.79 5.30
C LEU A 27 12.86 -18.47 4.95
N GLY A 28 13.69 -17.92 5.86
CA GLY A 28 14.39 -16.65 5.64
C GLY A 28 13.46 -15.43 5.61
N TYR A 29 12.26 -15.55 6.17
CA TYR A 29 11.29 -14.45 6.19
C TYR A 29 11.62 -13.50 7.35
N THR A 30 12.52 -12.55 7.13
CA THR A 30 12.73 -11.42 8.03
C THR A 30 11.89 -10.24 7.57
N LEU A 31 10.98 -9.79 8.42
CA LEU A 31 10.30 -8.52 8.19
C LEU A 31 11.36 -7.41 8.15
N GLN A 32 11.42 -6.63 7.08
CA GLN A 32 12.24 -5.43 7.03
C GLN A 32 11.68 -4.43 8.04
N SER A 33 12.43 -4.22 9.13
CA SER A 33 12.10 -3.22 10.13
C SER A 33 12.39 -1.84 9.55
N LEU A 34 11.33 -1.08 9.28
CA LEU A 34 11.41 0.31 8.86
C LEU A 34 11.51 1.18 10.12
N PRO A 35 12.46 2.13 10.19
CA PRO A 35 12.52 3.05 11.31
C PRO A 35 11.21 3.84 11.45
N ASN A 36 10.62 3.88 12.65
CA ASN A 36 9.44 4.71 12.96
C ASN A 36 9.79 6.21 13.08
N THR A 37 10.44 6.73 12.04
CA THR A 37 10.81 8.14 11.90
C THR A 37 10.45 8.57 10.49
N GLU A 38 10.23 9.88 10.30
CA GLU A 38 9.93 10.41 8.97
C GLU A 38 11.02 10.05 7.95
N CYS A 39 10.61 9.70 6.73
CA CYS A 39 11.51 9.55 5.61
C CYS A 39 11.93 10.94 5.10
N ARG A 40 13.23 11.16 4.97
CA ARG A 40 13.81 12.43 4.48
C ARG A 40 14.20 12.40 3.01
N MET A 41 13.92 11.29 2.32
CA MET A 41 14.25 11.12 0.90
C MET A 41 13.30 11.96 0.03
N LYS A 42 13.79 12.43 -1.10
CA LYS A 42 13.00 13.28 -2.01
C LYS A 42 11.92 12.42 -2.70
N PRO A 43 10.65 12.85 -2.70
CA PRO A 43 9.60 12.19 -3.47
C PRO A 43 9.96 12.12 -4.96
N PRO A 44 9.63 11.02 -5.68
CA PRO A 44 9.66 11.01 -7.12
C PRO A 44 8.64 12.00 -7.69
N GLU A 45 8.83 12.32 -8.97
CA GLU A 45 7.86 13.11 -9.73
C GLU A 45 6.49 12.44 -9.74
N TRP A 46 5.44 13.28 -9.73
CA TRP A 46 4.07 12.80 -9.77
C TRP A 46 3.81 12.09 -11.12
N PRO A 47 3.44 10.80 -11.12
CA PRO A 47 3.44 10.00 -12.35
C PRO A 47 2.12 10.03 -13.13
N LEU A 48 1.06 10.65 -12.60
CA LEU A 48 -0.25 10.71 -13.25
C LEU A 48 -0.43 12.07 -13.93
N GLU A 49 -1.26 12.12 -14.96
CA GLU A 49 -1.74 13.40 -15.51
C GLU A 49 -2.37 14.26 -14.39
N PRO A 50 -2.04 15.56 -14.28
CA PRO A 50 -2.65 16.44 -13.29
C PRO A 50 -4.17 16.47 -13.41
N ALA A 51 -4.87 16.60 -12.29
CA ALA A 51 -6.31 16.85 -12.32
C ALA A 51 -6.60 18.22 -12.96
N ASP A 52 -7.71 18.32 -13.71
CA ASP A 52 -8.17 19.56 -14.34
C ASP A 52 -8.52 20.63 -13.29
N ASP A 53 -9.09 20.19 -12.17
CA ASP A 53 -9.45 21.05 -11.05
C ASP A 53 -8.21 21.41 -10.20
N GLU A 54 -7.96 22.72 -10.03
CA GLU A 54 -6.79 23.21 -9.29
C GLU A 54 -6.83 22.80 -7.81
N HIS A 55 -8.01 22.80 -7.18
CA HIS A 55 -8.17 22.39 -5.78
C HIS A 55 -7.84 20.91 -5.61
N VAL A 56 -8.35 20.05 -6.50
CA VAL A 56 -8.03 18.61 -6.52
C VAL A 56 -6.53 18.40 -6.70
N ARG A 57 -5.90 19.10 -7.66
CA ARG A 57 -4.46 18.99 -7.94
C ARG A 57 -3.61 19.37 -6.72
N LYS A 58 -4.00 20.40 -5.95
CA LYS A 58 -3.31 20.79 -4.70
C LYS A 58 -3.42 19.69 -3.65
N LEU A 59 -4.62 19.15 -3.44
CA LEU A 59 -4.84 18.08 -2.47
C LEU A 59 -4.08 16.79 -2.83
N GLU A 60 -4.05 16.40 -4.11
CA GLU A 60 -3.24 15.27 -4.59
C GLU A 60 -1.76 15.49 -4.32
N ALA A 61 -1.24 16.68 -4.60
CA ALA A 61 0.17 17.03 -4.37
C ALA A 61 0.54 17.03 -2.88
N GLU A 62 -0.35 17.51 -2.00
CA GLU A 62 -0.16 17.45 -0.54
C GLU A 62 -0.18 16.01 -0.04
N LYS A 63 -1.13 15.19 -0.52
CA LYS A 63 -1.20 13.76 -0.18
C LYS A 63 0.06 13.02 -0.63
N TRP A 64 0.54 13.31 -1.84
CA TRP A 64 1.79 12.77 -2.37
C TRP A 64 2.97 13.10 -1.45
N LYS A 65 3.15 14.38 -1.11
CA LYS A 65 4.22 14.82 -0.20
C LYS A 65 4.12 14.15 1.16
N TRP A 66 2.91 13.99 1.69
CA TRP A 66 2.68 13.32 2.97
C TRP A 66 3.07 11.84 2.92
N LEU A 67 2.66 11.10 1.89
CA LEU A 67 3.03 9.69 1.73
C LEU A 67 4.55 9.50 1.82
N TRP A 68 5.31 10.31 1.08
CA TRP A 68 6.76 10.19 1.03
C TRP A 68 7.50 10.62 2.31
N LYS A 69 6.79 11.18 3.31
CA LYS A 69 7.32 11.39 4.67
C LYS A 69 7.16 10.17 5.57
N LEU A 70 6.32 9.20 5.22
CA LEU A 70 6.05 8.04 6.07
C LEU A 70 7.26 7.10 6.16
N PRO A 71 7.40 6.31 7.24
CA PRO A 71 8.42 5.25 7.34
C PRO A 71 8.49 4.33 6.11
N GLN A 72 7.32 3.95 5.57
CA GLN A 72 7.13 3.12 4.38
C GLN A 72 7.85 3.66 3.15
N ALA A 73 8.02 4.98 3.03
CA ALA A 73 8.66 5.60 1.87
C ALA A 73 10.09 5.11 1.66
N ARG A 74 10.79 4.70 2.72
CA ARG A 74 12.12 4.06 2.60
C ARG A 74 12.07 2.78 1.79
N ALA A 75 11.02 1.97 1.98
CA ALA A 75 10.81 0.77 1.18
C ALA A 75 10.41 1.13 -0.25
N TRP A 76 9.51 2.10 -0.44
CA TRP A 76 9.08 2.54 -1.77
C TRP A 76 10.22 3.10 -2.64
N HIS A 77 11.31 3.59 -2.03
CA HIS A 77 12.51 4.01 -2.74
C HIS A 77 13.40 2.86 -3.24
N LEU A 78 13.21 1.63 -2.77
CA LEU A 78 14.03 0.50 -3.21
C LEU A 78 13.70 0.12 -4.67
N PRO A 79 14.71 -0.27 -5.48
CA PRO A 79 14.49 -0.62 -6.88
C PRO A 79 13.42 -1.71 -7.11
N GLN A 80 13.33 -2.69 -6.20
CA GLN A 80 12.34 -3.77 -6.28
C GLN A 80 10.88 -3.30 -6.14
N PHE A 81 10.65 -2.11 -5.59
CA PHE A 81 9.31 -1.52 -5.38
C PHE A 81 9.03 -0.35 -6.33
N LYS A 82 9.88 -0.13 -7.35
CA LYS A 82 9.67 0.96 -8.34
C LYS A 82 8.32 0.88 -9.05
N TRP A 83 7.80 -0.33 -9.27
CA TRP A 83 6.47 -0.55 -9.86
C TRP A 83 5.32 -0.03 -8.99
N MET A 84 5.54 0.15 -7.69
CA MET A 84 4.53 0.61 -6.72
C MET A 84 4.29 2.12 -6.79
N ILE A 85 5.19 2.89 -7.41
CA ILE A 85 5.08 4.36 -7.52
C ILE A 85 3.75 4.78 -8.14
N HIS A 86 3.31 4.08 -9.21
CA HIS A 86 2.03 4.37 -9.85
C HIS A 86 0.84 3.95 -8.96
N GLU A 87 0.94 2.85 -8.20
CA GLU A 87 -0.11 2.46 -7.24
C GLU A 87 -0.23 3.45 -6.07
N LEU A 88 0.88 4.02 -5.60
CA LEU A 88 0.89 5.09 -4.59
C LEU A 88 0.22 6.36 -5.11
N ALA A 89 0.44 6.72 -6.37
CA ALA A 89 -0.20 7.88 -6.96
C ALA A 89 -1.72 7.67 -7.13
N LEU A 90 -2.13 6.47 -7.54
CA LEU A 90 -3.55 6.08 -7.57
C LEU A 90 -4.18 6.07 -6.18
N TYR A 91 -3.45 5.62 -5.15
CA TYR A 91 -3.89 5.70 -3.76
C TYR A 91 -4.14 7.16 -3.36
N ALA A 92 -3.18 8.05 -3.63
CA ALA A 92 -3.30 9.48 -3.32
C ALA A 92 -4.53 10.10 -4.02
N ARG A 93 -4.66 9.91 -5.34
CA ARG A 93 -5.78 10.38 -6.14
C ARG A 93 -7.13 9.88 -5.61
N LEU A 94 -7.23 8.57 -5.37
CA LEU A 94 -8.48 7.97 -4.94
C LEU A 94 -8.84 8.35 -3.49
N SER A 95 -7.85 8.50 -2.62
CA SER A 95 -8.03 9.02 -1.26
C SER A 95 -8.56 10.45 -1.30
N THR A 96 -7.96 11.33 -2.11
CA THR A 96 -8.42 12.71 -2.30
C THR A 96 -9.85 12.74 -2.86
N ALA A 97 -10.16 11.91 -3.86
CA ALA A 97 -11.52 11.82 -4.41
C ALA A 97 -12.54 11.38 -3.35
N CYS A 98 -12.19 10.40 -2.50
CA CYS A 98 -13.06 9.94 -1.40
C CYS A 98 -13.25 11.00 -0.30
N GLU A 99 -12.27 11.88 -0.08
CA GLU A 99 -12.38 13.00 0.87
C GLU A 99 -13.35 14.08 0.37
N ILE A 100 -13.36 14.36 -0.93
CA ILE A 100 -14.24 15.35 -1.55
C ILE A 100 -15.67 14.82 -1.72
N ALA A 101 -15.79 13.61 -2.28
CA ALA A 101 -17.06 12.99 -2.62
C ALA A 101 -16.99 11.48 -2.33
N PRO A 102 -17.29 11.06 -1.09
CA PRO A 102 -17.17 9.67 -0.69
C PRO A 102 -18.15 8.80 -1.46
N ALA A 103 -17.61 7.84 -2.23
CA ALA A 103 -18.38 6.82 -2.93
C ALA A 103 -18.04 5.42 -2.40
N PRO A 104 -19.02 4.57 -2.02
CA PRO A 104 -18.75 3.23 -1.46
C PRO A 104 -17.90 2.33 -2.35
N THR A 105 -18.08 2.43 -3.67
CA THR A 105 -17.29 1.70 -4.67
C THR A 105 -15.83 2.17 -4.67
N ALA A 106 -15.61 3.49 -4.62
CA ALA A 106 -14.28 4.09 -4.54
C ALA A 106 -13.57 3.70 -3.23
N LEU A 107 -14.26 3.73 -2.10
CA LEU A 107 -13.73 3.29 -0.79
C LEU A 107 -13.29 1.81 -0.83
N THR A 108 -14.07 0.95 -1.49
CA THR A 108 -13.70 -0.47 -1.65
C THR A 108 -12.41 -0.64 -2.46
N VAL A 109 -12.23 0.16 -3.52
CA VAL A 109 -10.99 0.14 -4.31
C VAL A 109 -9.82 0.73 -3.50
N LEU A 110 -10.06 1.81 -2.75
CA LEU A 110 -9.04 2.45 -1.90
C LEU A 110 -8.49 1.48 -0.86
N LEU A 111 -9.34 0.70 -0.19
CA LEU A 111 -8.91 -0.33 0.77
C LEU A 111 -8.01 -1.38 0.11
N ARG A 112 -8.30 -1.78 -1.14
CA ARG A 112 -7.48 -2.75 -1.88
C ARG A 112 -6.12 -2.18 -2.25
N ILE A 113 -6.06 -0.92 -2.69
CA ILE A 113 -4.79 -0.26 -3.00
C ILE A 113 -3.99 -0.05 -1.70
N SER A 114 -4.65 0.36 -0.61
CA SER A 114 -4.04 0.52 0.72
C SER A 114 -3.26 -0.72 1.17
N ASP A 115 -3.86 -1.91 0.97
CA ASP A 115 -3.20 -3.18 1.25
C ASP A 115 -1.97 -3.42 0.35
N ARG A 116 -2.04 -3.07 -0.94
CA ARG A 116 -0.94 -3.30 -1.89
C ARG A 116 0.26 -2.39 -1.62
N VAL A 117 0.02 -1.16 -1.18
CA VAL A 117 1.07 -0.16 -0.97
C VAL A 117 1.63 -0.15 0.46
N GLY A 118 1.11 -0.98 1.37
CA GLY A 118 1.58 -1.07 2.75
C GLY A 118 1.03 0.04 3.66
N MET A 119 -0.15 0.56 3.35
CA MET A 119 -0.85 1.58 4.13
C MET A 119 -1.83 0.98 5.16
N SER A 120 -2.05 -0.34 5.14
CA SER A 120 -2.82 -1.07 6.13
C SER A 120 -1.93 -2.04 6.93
N ALA A 121 -2.37 -2.46 8.12
CA ALA A 121 -1.67 -3.47 8.91
C ALA A 121 -1.49 -4.79 8.13
N ALA A 122 -2.51 -5.18 7.35
CA ALA A 122 -2.43 -6.35 6.49
C ALA A 122 -1.43 -6.17 5.34
N GLY A 123 -1.38 -4.96 4.75
CA GLY A 123 -0.43 -4.61 3.70
C GLY A 123 1.01 -4.61 4.20
N LEU A 124 1.26 -4.02 5.36
CA LEU A 124 2.57 -4.07 6.04
C LEU A 124 3.01 -5.51 6.24
N GLN A 125 2.15 -6.36 6.80
CA GLN A 125 2.45 -7.78 7.00
C GLN A 125 2.73 -8.52 5.68
N ALA A 126 1.95 -8.25 4.63
CA ALA A 126 2.08 -8.92 3.33
C ALA A 126 3.36 -8.52 2.59
N LEU A 127 3.79 -7.26 2.71
CA LEU A 127 5.03 -6.73 2.13
C LEU A 127 6.27 -7.08 2.97
N GLY A 128 6.05 -7.71 4.12
CA GLY A 128 7.12 -8.04 5.04
C GLY A 128 7.69 -6.83 5.76
N TRP A 129 6.88 -5.80 6.03
CA TRP A 129 7.31 -4.57 6.69
C TRP A 129 6.81 -4.51 8.13
N LYS A 130 7.65 -3.99 9.01
CA LYS A 130 7.30 -3.64 10.39
C LYS A 130 7.78 -2.23 10.67
N ILE A 131 6.96 -1.42 11.34
CA ILE A 131 7.29 -0.06 11.79
C ILE A 131 7.31 -0.07 13.31
#